data_AF-A0A534U6Y9-F1
#
_entry.id   AF-A0A534U6Y9-F1
#
_cell.length_a   1.000
_cell.length_b   1.000
_cell.length_c   1.000
_cell.angle_alpha   90.00
_cell.angle_beta   90.00
_cell.angle_gamma   90.00
#
_symmetry.space_group_name_H-M   'P 1'
#
loop_
_entity.id
_entity.type
_entity.pdbx_description
1 polymer ?
#
loop_
_entity_poly.entity_id
_entity_poly.type
_entity_poly.pdbx_seq_one_letter_code
_entity_poly.pdbx_strand_id
1 'polypeptide(L)'
;MGNSCPGDKWKTTGASEGDCSQALPRDLSLKEVELAAGTFGVRLQYLDVLSSKDIETAFRAATKGHADALLVLGGPVLNSHRTQIADLAVKNRLPAIYSGREFVDAGGLMFYGASITEMFRRAAAYVDKILKGVKPADLPVEQPKKFELIINLKAAKQIGLTIPPNVLARANQVIK
;
A
#
# COMPACT_ATOMS: atom_id res chain seq x y z
N MET A 1 26.76 11.25 15.27
CA MET A 1 27.40 10.11 15.96
C MET A 1 26.43 9.59 17.02
N GLY A 2 26.16 8.28 17.03
CA GLY A 2 25.67 7.52 18.18
C GLY A 2 24.17 7.55 18.48
N ASN A 3 23.38 6.72 17.79
CA ASN A 3 22.12 6.23 18.38
C ASN A 3 22.46 5.12 19.37
N SER A 4 22.77 5.50 20.61
CA SER A 4 22.81 4.56 21.74
C SER A 4 21.40 4.33 22.25
N CYS A 5 20.94 3.08 22.24
CA CYS A 5 19.75 2.64 22.96
C CYS A 5 19.86 3.05 24.45
N PRO A 6 18.79 3.50 25.11
CA PRO A 6 18.82 3.72 26.55
C PRO A 6 18.92 2.35 27.23
N GLY A 7 20.15 1.97 27.58
CA GLY A 7 20.39 0.98 28.63
C GLY A 7 19.99 1.56 29.97
N ASP A 8 19.66 0.67 30.90
CA ASP A 8 19.52 0.93 32.34
C ASP A 8 18.15 1.37 32.82
N LYS A 9 17.11 0.56 32.56
CA LYS A 9 16.20 0.03 33.60
C LYS A 9 15.80 -1.40 33.18
N TRP A 10 15.33 -2.24 34.11
CA TRP A 10 14.95 -3.65 33.89
C TRP A 10 16.04 -4.73 34.07
N LYS A 11 16.90 -4.60 35.10
CA LYS A 11 17.40 -5.80 35.80
C LYS A 11 16.47 -6.11 36.97
N THR A 12 15.37 -6.82 36.73
CA THR A 12 14.68 -7.72 37.69
C THR A 12 13.33 -8.19 37.11
N THR A 13 13.35 -8.96 36.03
CA THR A 13 12.32 -9.97 35.70
C THR A 13 12.84 -10.71 34.48
N GLY A 14 13.08 -12.02 34.61
CA GLY A 14 13.64 -12.85 33.55
C GLY A 14 12.68 -13.00 32.37
N ALA A 15 12.71 -12.05 31.44
CA ALA A 15 12.09 -12.15 30.13
C ALA A 15 13.20 -12.24 29.08
N SER A 16 13.17 -13.30 28.28
CA SER A 16 14.08 -13.57 27.17
C SER A 16 14.13 -12.41 26.17
N GLU A 17 15.33 -12.08 25.70
CA GLU A 17 15.62 -11.10 24.65
C GLU A 17 14.76 -11.35 23.41
N GLY A 18 13.70 -10.54 23.27
CA GLY A 18 12.91 -10.44 22.04
C GLY A 18 13.65 -9.59 21.01
N ASP A 19 13.69 -10.12 19.79
CA ASP A 19 14.29 -9.54 18.60
C ASP A 19 13.98 -8.04 18.42
N CYS A 20 15.04 -7.23 18.42
CA CYS A 20 14.98 -5.78 18.23
C CYS A 20 14.57 -5.38 16.79
N SER A 21 14.46 -6.34 15.87
CA SER A 21 13.90 -6.13 14.53
C SER A 21 12.42 -5.69 14.54
N GLN A 22 11.69 -5.96 15.63
CA GLN A 22 10.29 -5.56 15.79
C GLN A 22 10.09 -4.08 16.20
N ALA A 23 11.17 -3.32 16.39
CA ALA A 23 11.14 -1.95 16.89
C ALA A 23 11.17 -0.86 15.80
N LEU A 24 10.92 -1.20 14.53
CA LEU A 24 10.57 -0.16 13.55
C LEU A 24 9.22 0.45 13.95
N PRO A 25 9.05 1.78 13.92
CA PRO A 25 7.77 2.41 14.25
C PRO A 25 6.71 1.77 13.35
N ARG A 26 5.73 1.08 13.97
CA ARG A 26 4.62 0.46 13.25
C ARG A 26 4.00 1.54 12.36
N ASP A 27 4.20 1.39 11.06
CA ASP A 27 3.66 2.28 10.04
C ASP A 27 2.19 2.53 10.37
N LEU A 28 1.78 3.80 10.40
CA LEU A 28 0.39 4.19 10.67
C LEU A 28 -0.58 3.39 9.77
N SER A 29 -0.16 3.14 8.54
CA SER A 29 -0.92 2.34 7.57
C SER A 29 -1.12 0.90 8.05
N LEU A 30 -0.12 0.27 8.65
CA LEU A 30 -0.21 -1.10 9.16
C LEU A 30 -1.20 -1.19 10.33
N LYS A 31 -1.16 -0.22 11.25
CA LYS A 31 -2.08 -0.19 12.39
C LYS A 31 -3.54 -0.07 11.95
N GLU A 32 -3.83 0.77 10.95
CA GLU A 32 -5.19 0.89 10.42
C GLU A 32 -5.64 -0.39 9.71
N VAL A 33 -4.73 -1.07 9.01
CA VAL A 33 -5.01 -2.37 8.39
C VAL A 33 -5.32 -3.45 9.43
N GLU A 34 -4.61 -3.48 10.57
CA GLU A 34 -4.91 -4.39 11.69
C GLU A 34 -6.34 -4.22 12.22
N LEU A 35 -6.72 -2.97 12.46
CA LEU A 35 -8.04 -2.63 12.98
C LEU A 35 -9.14 -3.00 11.99
N ALA A 36 -8.95 -2.69 10.71
CA ALA A 36 -9.88 -3.06 9.65
C ALA A 36 -10.00 -4.58 9.52
N ALA A 37 -8.88 -5.30 9.49
CA ALA A 37 -8.88 -6.76 9.36
C ALA A 37 -9.62 -7.45 10.51
N GLY A 38 -9.44 -6.97 11.75
CA GLY A 38 -10.18 -7.44 12.91
C GLY A 38 -11.69 -7.25 12.76
N THR A 39 -12.12 -6.13 12.18
CA THR A 39 -13.54 -5.82 11.93
C THR A 39 -14.14 -6.72 10.83
N PHE A 40 -13.37 -7.04 9.80
CA PHE A 40 -13.82 -7.87 8.67
C PHE A 40 -13.56 -9.38 8.86
N GLY A 41 -12.97 -9.80 9.99
CA GLY A 41 -12.61 -11.20 10.23
C GLY A 41 -11.54 -11.74 9.28
N VAL A 42 -10.71 -10.86 8.72
CA VAL A 42 -9.64 -11.22 7.78
C VAL A 42 -8.36 -11.51 8.57
N ARG A 43 -7.70 -12.63 8.25
CA ARG A 43 -6.38 -12.95 8.82
C ARG A 43 -5.30 -12.22 8.02
N LEU A 44 -4.46 -11.46 8.73
CA LEU A 44 -3.30 -10.80 8.12
C LEU A 44 -2.07 -11.69 8.18
N GLN A 45 -1.38 -11.80 7.04
CA GLN A 45 -0.01 -12.29 6.96
C GLN A 45 0.87 -11.11 6.53
N TYR A 46 1.77 -10.68 7.40
CA TYR A 46 2.73 -9.64 7.08
C TYR A 46 3.91 -10.20 6.30
N LEU A 47 4.24 -9.53 5.20
CA LEU A 47 5.35 -9.87 4.32
C LEU A 47 6.16 -8.60 4.09
N ASP A 48 7.27 -8.50 4.80
CA ASP A 48 8.13 -7.32 4.71
C ASP A 48 9.00 -7.37 3.44
N VAL A 49 9.16 -6.22 2.79
CA VAL A 49 9.90 -6.06 1.53
C VAL A 49 10.76 -4.80 1.65
N LEU A 50 11.98 -4.99 2.12
CA LEU A 50 12.95 -3.91 2.34
C LEU A 50 13.78 -3.61 1.09
N SER A 51 13.86 -4.56 0.17
CA SER A 51 14.60 -4.44 -1.09
C SER A 51 13.91 -5.18 -2.23
N SER A 52 14.35 -4.92 -3.47
CA SER A 52 13.82 -5.60 -4.65
C SER A 52 14.03 -7.12 -4.64
N LYS A 53 15.07 -7.59 -3.93
CA LYS A 53 15.39 -9.03 -3.80
C LYS A 53 14.36 -9.77 -2.96
N ASP A 54 13.63 -9.06 -2.09
CA ASP A 54 12.67 -9.66 -1.16
C ASP A 54 11.32 -9.92 -1.82
N ILE A 55 11.02 -9.26 -2.94
CA ILE A 55 9.72 -9.33 -3.63
C ILE A 55 9.36 -10.78 -3.95
N GLU A 56 10.23 -11.53 -4.63
CA GLU A 56 9.91 -12.92 -4.97
C GLU A 56 9.79 -13.81 -3.73
N THR A 57 10.59 -13.55 -2.70
CA THR A 57 10.52 -14.27 -1.43
C THR A 57 9.18 -14.04 -0.74
N ALA A 58 8.69 -12.80 -0.74
CA ALA A 58 7.37 -12.46 -0.22
C ALA A 58 6.26 -13.20 -0.97
N PHE A 59 6.29 -13.24 -2.31
CA PHE A 59 5.30 -13.99 -3.09
C PHE A 59 5.34 -15.50 -2.83
N ARG A 60 6.53 -16.09 -2.67
CA ARG A 60 6.65 -17.49 -2.26
C ARG A 60 6.06 -17.73 -0.88
N ALA A 61 6.31 -16.82 0.06
CA ALA A 61 5.77 -16.90 1.42
C ALA A 61 4.24 -16.73 1.44
N ALA A 62 3.68 -15.83 0.63
CA ALA A 62 2.23 -15.65 0.46
C ALA A 62 1.57 -16.93 -0.06
N THR A 63 2.14 -17.51 -1.12
CA THR A 63 1.61 -18.73 -1.74
C THR A 63 1.70 -19.92 -0.79
N LYS A 64 2.82 -20.08 -0.09
CA LYS A 64 3.01 -21.13 0.93
C LYS A 64 2.08 -20.93 2.13
N GLY A 65 1.79 -19.68 2.48
CA GLY A 65 0.83 -19.31 3.53
C GLY A 65 -0.63 -19.45 3.11
N HIS A 66 -0.91 -19.85 1.86
CA HIS A 66 -2.24 -19.91 1.26
C HIS A 66 -2.99 -18.58 1.36
N ALA A 67 -2.29 -17.47 1.11
CA ALA A 67 -2.93 -16.16 1.06
C ALA A 67 -4.02 -16.10 -0.03
N ASP A 68 -5.20 -15.61 0.33
CA ASP A 68 -6.33 -15.50 -0.60
C ASP A 68 -6.25 -14.26 -1.49
N ALA A 69 -5.56 -13.20 -1.03
CA ALA A 69 -5.41 -11.93 -1.72
C ALA A 69 -4.20 -11.15 -1.18
N LEU A 70 -3.80 -10.12 -1.93
CA LEU A 70 -2.71 -9.21 -1.56
C LEU A 70 -3.23 -7.78 -1.37
N LEU A 71 -2.79 -7.15 -0.29
CA LEU A 71 -2.90 -5.71 -0.08
C LEU A 71 -1.48 -5.13 -0.16
N VAL A 72 -1.18 -4.42 -1.24
CA VAL A 72 0.14 -3.82 -1.46
C VAL A 72 0.14 -2.40 -0.90
N LEU A 73 0.88 -2.19 0.19
CA LEU A 73 1.01 -0.88 0.83
C LEU A 73 1.90 0.08 0.02
N GLY A 74 1.87 1.35 0.40
CA GLY A 74 2.71 2.37 -0.22
C GLY A 74 4.16 2.24 0.22
N GLY A 75 5.10 2.28 -0.72
CA GLY A 75 6.52 2.27 -0.40
C GLY A 75 7.41 2.49 -1.63
N PRO A 76 8.59 3.12 -1.48
CA PRO A 76 9.45 3.46 -2.62
C PRO A 76 9.94 2.22 -3.38
N VAL A 77 10.29 1.14 -2.67
CA VAL A 77 10.73 -0.12 -3.28
C VAL A 77 9.61 -0.74 -4.10
N LEU A 78 8.41 -0.83 -3.53
CA LEU A 78 7.23 -1.41 -4.18
C LEU A 78 6.82 -0.60 -5.42
N ASN A 79 6.79 0.73 -5.31
CA ASN A 79 6.46 1.62 -6.43
C ASN A 79 7.46 1.51 -7.59
N SER A 80 8.75 1.36 -7.27
CA SER A 80 9.81 1.22 -8.27
C SER A 80 9.74 -0.12 -9.01
N HIS A 81 9.20 -1.17 -8.37
CA HIS A 81 9.08 -2.52 -8.91
C HIS A 81 7.63 -2.92 -9.21
N ARG A 82 6.75 -1.93 -9.42
CA ARG A 82 5.30 -2.12 -9.62
C ARG A 82 4.95 -3.13 -10.72
N THR A 83 5.68 -3.13 -11.83
CA THR A 83 5.48 -4.08 -12.93
C THR A 83 5.78 -5.50 -12.48
N GLN A 84 6.92 -5.73 -11.82
CA GLN A 84 7.30 -7.04 -11.29
C GLN A 84 6.26 -7.56 -10.28
N ILE A 85 5.76 -6.69 -9.41
CA ILE A 85 4.75 -7.04 -8.41
C ILE A 85 3.40 -7.39 -9.07
N ALA A 86 2.96 -6.60 -10.06
CA ALA A 86 1.75 -6.87 -10.83
C ALA A 86 1.85 -8.22 -11.56
N ASP A 87 2.96 -8.47 -12.25
CA ASP A 87 3.21 -9.72 -12.96
C ASP A 87 3.24 -10.92 -12.02
N LEU A 88 3.87 -10.80 -10.85
CA LEU A 88 3.90 -11.86 -9.84
C LEU A 88 2.51 -12.12 -9.24
N ALA A 89 1.70 -11.09 -9.01
CA ALA A 89 0.32 -11.28 -8.54
C ALA A 89 -0.51 -12.08 -9.56
N VAL A 90 -0.41 -11.72 -10.84
CA VAL A 90 -1.08 -12.45 -11.93
C VAL A 90 -0.55 -13.88 -12.04
N LYS A 91 0.77 -14.07 -12.03
CA LYS A 91 1.43 -15.38 -12.15
C LYS A 91 1.00 -16.34 -11.04
N ASN A 92 0.89 -15.84 -9.81
CA ASN A 92 0.47 -16.65 -8.67
C ASN A 92 -1.06 -16.70 -8.49
N ARG A 93 -1.83 -16.09 -9.40
CA ARG A 93 -3.30 -15.99 -9.35
C ARG A 93 -3.82 -15.37 -8.04
N LEU A 94 -3.08 -14.41 -7.51
CA LEU A 94 -3.46 -13.70 -6.29
C LEU A 94 -4.17 -12.39 -6.68
N PRO A 95 -5.47 -12.22 -6.35
CA PRO A 95 -6.14 -10.93 -6.44
C PRO A 95 -5.39 -9.91 -5.59
N ALA A 96 -5.06 -8.75 -6.17
CA ALA A 96 -4.28 -7.73 -5.48
C ALA A 96 -4.94 -6.34 -5.58
N ILE A 97 -4.97 -5.62 -4.47
CA ILE A 97 -5.27 -4.20 -4.42
C ILE A 97 -4.01 -3.41 -4.10
N TYR A 98 -3.78 -2.33 -4.84
CA TYR A 98 -2.55 -1.53 -4.76
C TYR A 98 -2.78 -0.17 -4.14
N SER A 99 -1.68 0.45 -3.70
CA SER A 99 -1.62 1.80 -3.13
C SER A 99 -1.58 2.92 -4.16
N GLY A 100 -1.39 2.61 -5.45
CA GLY A 100 -1.34 3.60 -6.54
C GLY A 100 -1.94 3.09 -7.84
N ARG A 101 -2.45 4.02 -8.66
CA ARG A 101 -3.01 3.75 -9.99
C ARG A 101 -1.99 3.10 -10.93
N GLU A 102 -0.72 3.46 -10.77
CA GLU A 102 0.40 3.08 -11.62
C GLU A 102 0.64 1.57 -11.63
N PHE A 103 0.23 0.86 -10.58
CA PHE A 103 0.25 -0.61 -10.55
C PHE A 103 -0.82 -1.21 -11.47
N VAL A 104 -2.00 -0.60 -11.54
CA VAL A 104 -3.09 -1.05 -12.42
C VAL A 104 -2.73 -0.79 -13.88
N ASP A 105 -2.12 0.37 -14.16
CA ASP A 105 -1.55 0.68 -15.49
C ASP A 105 -0.45 -0.31 -15.89
N ALA A 106 0.34 -0.78 -14.92
CA ALA A 106 1.37 -1.80 -15.13
C ALA A 106 0.82 -3.24 -15.27
N GLY A 107 -0.50 -3.43 -15.28
CA GLY A 107 -1.13 -4.75 -15.44
C GLY A 107 -1.69 -5.37 -14.16
N GLY A 108 -1.65 -4.64 -13.04
CA GLY A 108 -2.27 -5.06 -11.78
C GLY A 108 -3.80 -5.05 -11.83
N LEU A 109 -4.43 -5.75 -10.88
CA LEU A 109 -5.88 -5.90 -10.79
C LEU A 109 -6.65 -4.62 -10.46
N MET A 110 -6.43 -3.99 -9.30
CA MET A 110 -7.25 -2.83 -8.91
C MET A 110 -6.58 -1.87 -7.92
N PHE A 111 -7.03 -0.63 -7.94
CA PHE A 111 -6.62 0.44 -7.04
C PHE A 111 -7.87 1.14 -6.50
N TYR A 112 -7.86 1.46 -5.21
CA TYR A 112 -8.82 2.39 -4.62
C TYR A 112 -8.08 3.38 -3.73
N GLY A 113 -8.19 4.66 -4.06
CA GLY A 113 -7.51 5.70 -3.28
C GLY A 113 -7.64 7.09 -3.89
N ALA A 114 -6.93 8.04 -3.28
CA ALA A 114 -6.91 9.43 -3.73
C ALA A 114 -6.32 9.55 -5.14
N SER A 115 -6.92 10.41 -5.97
CA SER A 115 -6.38 10.71 -7.30
C SER A 115 -5.14 11.60 -7.18
N ILE A 116 -3.96 11.02 -7.39
CA ILE A 116 -2.67 11.73 -7.32
C ILE A 116 -2.62 12.89 -8.32
N THR A 117 -3.19 12.71 -9.52
CA THR A 117 -3.29 13.78 -10.53
C THR A 117 -4.09 14.98 -10.04
N GLU A 118 -5.21 14.76 -9.36
CA GLU A 118 -5.98 15.85 -8.74
C GLU A 118 -5.22 16.52 -7.59
N MET A 119 -4.51 15.73 -6.79
CA MET A 119 -3.67 16.26 -5.72
C MET A 119 -2.59 17.19 -6.27
N PHE A 120 -1.92 16.82 -7.36
CA PHE A 120 -0.93 17.70 -8.00
C PHE A 120 -1.57 18.96 -8.61
N ARG A 121 -2.77 18.87 -9.18
CA ARG A 121 -3.50 20.06 -9.66
C ARG A 121 -3.80 21.04 -8.53
N ARG A 122 -4.17 20.54 -7.35
CA ARG A 122 -4.36 21.36 -6.14
C ARG A 122 -3.06 21.95 -5.63
N ALA A 123 -1.99 21.16 -5.62
CA ALA A 123 -0.67 21.63 -5.24
C ALA A 123 -0.19 22.78 -6.14
N ALA A 124 -0.46 22.73 -7.44
CA ALA A 124 -0.12 23.82 -8.35
C ALA A 124 -0.81 25.15 -7.97
N ALA A 125 -2.06 25.10 -7.48
CA ALA A 125 -2.75 26.29 -6.98
C ALA A 125 -2.12 26.83 -5.69
N TYR A 126 -1.53 25.96 -4.85
CA TYR A 126 -0.77 26.39 -3.67
C TYR A 126 0.54 27.07 -4.08
N VAL A 127 1.25 26.49 -5.05
CA VAL A 127 2.47 27.09 -5.60
C VAL A 127 2.17 28.48 -6.18
N ASP A 128 1.10 28.65 -6.95
CA ASP A 128 0.68 29.96 -7.48
C ASP A 128 0.45 31.00 -6.36
N LYS A 129 -0.25 30.62 -5.27
CA LYS A 129 -0.47 31.52 -4.12
C LYS A 129 0.83 31.90 -3.43
N ILE A 130 1.75 30.95 -3.27
CA ILE A 130 3.06 31.19 -2.63
C ILE A 130 3.90 32.14 -3.49
N LEU A 131 3.95 31.91 -4.80
CA LEU A 131 4.66 32.79 -5.74
C LEU A 131 4.06 34.20 -5.80
N LYS A 132 2.78 34.36 -5.46
CA LYS A 132 2.10 35.65 -5.29
C LYS A 132 2.29 36.29 -3.90
N GLY A 133 3.08 35.69 -3.02
CA GLY A 133 3.47 36.25 -1.72
C GLY A 133 2.66 35.75 -0.52
N VAL A 134 1.75 34.79 -0.68
CA VAL A 134 1.08 34.15 0.46
C VAL A 134 2.08 33.26 1.20
N LYS A 135 2.17 33.39 2.53
CA LYS A 135 3.09 32.56 3.31
C LYS A 135 2.58 31.12 3.39
N PRO A 136 3.45 30.10 3.24
CA PRO A 136 3.04 28.70 3.37
C PRO A 136 2.35 28.38 4.71
N ALA A 137 2.73 29.06 5.80
CA ALA A 137 2.13 28.87 7.13
C ALA A 137 0.66 29.32 7.21
N ASP A 138 0.21 30.19 6.30
CA ASP A 138 -1.17 30.69 6.25
C ASP A 138 -2.06 29.83 5.34
N LEU A 139 -1.47 28.86 4.62
CA LEU A 139 -2.20 27.96 3.74
C LEU A 139 -2.68 26.72 4.52
N PRO A 140 -3.99 26.41 4.51
CA PRO A 140 -4.51 25.25 5.24
C PRO A 140 -4.02 23.95 4.59
N VAL A 141 -3.85 22.90 5.38
CA VAL A 141 -3.63 21.55 4.84
C VAL A 141 -4.94 21.03 4.25
N GLU A 142 -4.94 20.76 2.94
CA GLU A 142 -6.10 20.20 2.23
C GLU A 142 -6.08 18.67 2.21
N GLN A 143 -7.22 18.05 2.54
CA GLN A 143 -7.44 16.62 2.34
C GLN A 143 -7.79 16.31 0.87
N PRO A 144 -7.48 15.09 0.37
CA PRO A 144 -7.89 14.68 -0.98
C PRO A 144 -9.41 14.77 -1.15
N LYS A 145 -9.85 15.42 -2.24
CA LYS A 145 -11.29 15.58 -2.54
C LYS A 145 -11.83 14.57 -3.55
N LYS A 146 -10.95 13.86 -4.25
CA LYS A 146 -11.33 12.88 -5.27
C LYS A 146 -10.67 11.54 -4.98
N PHE A 147 -11.49 10.51 -4.89
CA PHE A 147 -11.09 9.13 -4.78
C PHE A 147 -11.53 8.38 -6.05
N GLU A 148 -10.71 7.43 -6.48
CA GLU A 148 -10.93 6.67 -7.69
C GLU A 148 -10.82 5.17 -7.40
N LEU A 149 -11.82 4.42 -7.82
CA LEU A 149 -11.78 2.97 -7.95
C LEU A 149 -11.46 2.63 -9.41
N ILE A 150 -10.34 1.97 -9.65
CA ILE A 150 -9.88 1.56 -10.97
C ILE A 150 -9.75 0.04 -10.99
N ILE A 151 -10.34 -0.59 -11.99
CA ILE A 151 -10.38 -2.05 -12.13
C ILE A 151 -9.84 -2.47 -13.49
N ASN A 152 -8.95 -3.44 -13.53
CA ASN A 152 -8.40 -4.02 -14.74
C ASN A 152 -9.01 -5.40 -15.02
N LEU A 153 -9.90 -5.46 -16.02
CA LEU A 153 -10.58 -6.69 -16.43
C LEU A 153 -9.65 -7.69 -17.11
N LYS A 154 -8.57 -7.22 -17.76
CA LYS A 154 -7.55 -8.12 -18.33
C LYS A 154 -6.84 -8.89 -17.23
N ALA A 155 -6.42 -8.21 -16.17
CA ALA A 155 -5.82 -8.85 -15.00
C ALA A 155 -6.81 -9.80 -14.31
N ALA A 156 -8.06 -9.37 -14.11
CA ALA A 156 -9.12 -10.20 -13.53
C ALA A 156 -9.31 -11.52 -14.32
N LYS A 157 -9.33 -11.43 -15.66
CA LYS A 157 -9.42 -12.61 -16.54
C LYS A 157 -8.21 -13.54 -16.40
N GLN A 158 -7.00 -12.99 -16.32
CA GLN A 158 -5.77 -13.80 -16.19
C GLN A 158 -5.72 -14.59 -14.89
N ILE A 159 -6.27 -14.04 -13.80
CA ILE A 159 -6.35 -14.72 -12.49
C ILE A 159 -7.64 -15.54 -12.32
N GLY A 160 -8.53 -15.56 -13.31
CA GLY A 160 -9.80 -16.29 -13.25
C GLY A 160 -10.85 -15.67 -12.33
N LEU A 161 -10.73 -14.38 -12.02
CA LEU A 161 -11.66 -13.65 -11.15
C LEU A 161 -12.79 -13.01 -11.96
N THR A 162 -14.03 -13.35 -11.62
CA THR A 162 -15.22 -12.66 -12.16
C THR A 162 -15.61 -11.53 -11.23
N ILE A 163 -15.53 -10.29 -11.73
CA ILE A 163 -15.90 -9.11 -10.94
C ILE A 163 -17.41 -8.84 -11.08
N PRO A 164 -18.15 -8.77 -9.96
CA PRO A 164 -19.59 -8.52 -10.00
C PRO A 164 -19.97 -7.21 -10.71
N PRO A 165 -21.07 -7.16 -11.51
CA PRO A 165 -21.48 -5.97 -12.23
C PRO A 165 -21.72 -4.74 -11.34
N ASN A 166 -22.23 -4.93 -10.12
CA ASN A 166 -22.45 -3.85 -9.15
C ASN A 166 -21.14 -3.23 -8.65
N VAL A 167 -20.03 -3.96 -8.67
CA VAL A 167 -18.69 -3.43 -8.34
C VAL A 167 -18.15 -2.64 -9.54
N LEU A 168 -18.29 -3.19 -10.76
CA LEU A 168 -17.87 -2.48 -11.98
C LEU A 168 -18.63 -1.17 -12.17
N ALA A 169 -19.91 -1.13 -11.85
CA ALA A 169 -20.73 0.08 -11.93
C ALA A 169 -20.27 1.19 -10.97
N ARG A 170 -19.54 0.85 -9.90
CA ARG A 170 -18.96 1.81 -8.95
C ARG A 170 -17.55 2.25 -9.35
N ALA A 171 -16.90 1.55 -10.27
CA ALA A 171 -15.55 1.89 -10.69
C ALA A 171 -15.57 3.19 -11.49
N ASN A 172 -14.69 4.12 -11.11
CA ASN A 172 -14.48 5.36 -11.86
C ASN A 172 -13.85 5.05 -13.23
N GLN A 173 -13.06 3.98 -13.31
CA GLN A 173 -12.45 3.53 -14.55
C GLN A 173 -12.35 2.01 -14.61
N VAL A 174 -12.61 1.46 -15.79
CA VAL A 174 -12.42 0.04 -16.10
C VAL A 174 -11.47 -0.10 -17.29
N ILE A 175 -10.34 -0.78 -17.08
CA ILE A 175 -9.38 -1.13 -18.14
C ILE A 175 -9.80 -2.48 -18.73
N LYS A 176 -9.84 -2.58 -20.06
CA LYS A 176 -10.28 -3.76 -20.81
C LYS A 176 -9.12 -4.40 -21.56
#